data_AF-A0A845LN26-F1
#
_entry.id   AF-A0A845LN26-F1
#
_cell.length_a   1.000
_cell.length_b   1.000
_cell.length_c   1.000
_cell.angle_alpha   90.00
_cell.angle_beta   90.00
_cell.angle_gamma   90.00
#
_symmetry.space_group_name_H-M   'P 1'
#
loop_
_entity.id
_entity.type
_entity.pdbx_description
1 polymer ?
#
loop_
_entity_poly.entity_id
_entity_poly.type
_entity_poly.pdbx_seq_one_letter_code
_entity_poly.pdbx_strand_id
1 'polypeptide(L)'
;MQIGEFISGQYYVLCICEGRAEEDLINYLLENDLLIFKRQDLLFEKITRTRAVKKIQEEFLSLYFEKPVIIIRIVDSKNEKFKLDAVYEDRYEDKVFNIITRPEIEILIVIKNGDYGRYSRKHKSKNKPSEFCQAEYGIKNIKSKGRFICEFEGVEQIMDAIKTYKSLTNYKELSLSDLFNKDL
;
A
#
# COMPACT_ATOMS: atom_id res chain seq x y z
N MET A 1 -9.12 16.00 -4.99
CA MET A 1 -9.54 14.83 -5.81
C MET A 1 -9.79 13.64 -4.90
N GLN A 2 -10.80 12.80 -5.13
CA GLN A 2 -10.93 11.53 -4.42
C GLN A 2 -10.18 10.41 -5.15
N ILE A 3 -9.64 9.43 -4.43
CA ILE A 3 -8.90 8.31 -5.07
C ILE A 3 -9.78 7.53 -6.06
N GLY A 4 -11.09 7.46 -5.80
CA GLY A 4 -12.05 6.79 -6.67
C GLY A 4 -12.39 7.56 -7.96
N GLU A 5 -11.93 8.80 -8.09
CA GLU A 5 -12.06 9.65 -9.30
C GLU A 5 -10.77 9.61 -10.15
N PHE A 6 -9.76 8.85 -9.73
CA PHE A 6 -8.50 8.72 -10.46
C PHE A 6 -8.74 8.09 -11.84
N ILE A 7 -8.13 8.68 -12.87
CA ILE A 7 -8.16 8.17 -14.23
C ILE A 7 -6.72 7.92 -14.68
N SER A 8 -6.39 6.65 -14.95
CA SER A 8 -5.09 6.24 -15.49
C SER A 8 -4.74 7.02 -16.75
N GLY A 9 -3.47 7.42 -16.89
CA GLY A 9 -2.98 8.24 -18.00
C GLY A 9 -3.21 9.74 -17.86
N GLN A 10 -4.05 10.23 -16.93
CA GLN A 10 -4.24 11.67 -16.71
C GLN A 10 -3.29 12.28 -15.68
N TYR A 11 -2.70 11.44 -14.82
CA TYR A 11 -1.83 11.84 -13.72
C TYR A 11 -0.55 11.02 -13.74
N TYR A 12 0.53 11.62 -13.25
CA TYR A 12 1.67 10.85 -12.77
C TYR A 12 1.46 10.43 -11.32
N VAL A 13 2.01 9.27 -10.94
CA VAL A 13 1.88 8.68 -9.62
C VAL A 13 3.25 8.55 -8.97
N LEU A 14 3.44 9.26 -7.86
CA LEU A 14 4.52 8.97 -6.93
C LEU A 14 4.01 7.94 -5.90
N CYS A 15 4.35 6.67 -6.10
CA CYS A 15 4.00 5.60 -5.15
C CYS A 15 5.14 5.38 -4.15
N ILE A 16 4.84 5.54 -2.87
CA ILE A 16 5.78 5.44 -1.76
C ILE A 16 5.36 4.26 -0.89
N CYS A 17 6.22 3.26 -0.76
CA CYS A 17 5.99 2.11 0.14
C CYS A 17 6.87 2.22 1.38
N GLU A 18 6.30 1.97 2.55
CA GLU A 18 7.04 1.99 3.81
C GLU A 18 8.05 0.84 3.90
N GLY A 19 7.63 -0.37 3.54
CA GLY A 19 8.41 -1.59 3.65
C GLY A 19 8.61 -2.31 2.32
N ARG A 20 9.36 -3.42 2.40
CA ARG A 20 9.65 -4.27 1.24
C ARG A 20 8.43 -5.08 0.81
N ALA A 21 7.67 -5.60 1.77
CA ALA A 21 6.50 -6.43 1.48
C ALA A 21 5.41 -5.62 0.76
N GLU A 22 5.23 -4.34 1.13
CA GLU A 22 4.35 -3.40 0.43
C GLU A 22 4.83 -3.13 -0.99
N GLU A 23 6.12 -2.86 -1.17
CA GLU A 23 6.72 -2.66 -2.50
C GLU A 23 6.52 -3.89 -3.41
N ASP A 24 6.78 -5.09 -2.88
CA ASP A 24 6.62 -6.35 -3.61
C ASP A 24 5.15 -6.59 -3.98
N LEU A 25 4.22 -6.33 -3.06
CA LEU A 25 2.78 -6.45 -3.33
C LEU A 25 2.32 -5.46 -4.41
N ILE A 26 2.65 -4.18 -4.28
CA ILE A 26 2.20 -3.18 -5.27
C ILE A 26 2.81 -3.48 -6.63
N ASN A 27 4.07 -3.91 -6.72
CA ASN A 27 4.65 -4.35 -7.99
C ASN A 27 3.91 -5.54 -8.58
N TYR A 28 3.58 -6.56 -7.76
CA TYR A 28 2.85 -7.74 -8.22
C TYR A 28 1.43 -7.38 -8.71
N LEU A 29 0.73 -6.48 -8.03
CA LEU A 29 -0.59 -6.00 -8.47
C LEU A 29 -0.52 -5.17 -9.76
N LEU A 30 0.56 -4.39 -9.96
CA LEU A 30 0.81 -3.66 -11.20
C LEU A 30 1.10 -4.59 -12.38
N GLU A 31 1.87 -5.66 -12.15
CA GLU A 31 2.18 -6.66 -13.18
C GLU A 31 0.94 -7.44 -13.65
N ASN A 32 -0.11 -7.47 -12.84
CA ASN A 32 -1.39 -8.10 -13.15
C ASN A 32 -2.48 -7.08 -13.56
N ASP A 33 -2.11 -5.81 -13.80
CA ASP A 33 -3.05 -4.73 -14.20
C ASP A 33 -4.25 -4.53 -13.23
N LEU A 34 -4.04 -4.77 -11.93
CA LEU A 34 -5.13 -4.76 -10.94
C LEU A 34 -5.38 -3.42 -10.25
N LEU A 35 -4.49 -2.45 -10.44
CA LEU A 35 -4.57 -1.15 -9.77
C LEU A 35 -5.24 -0.11 -10.67
N ILE A 36 -5.79 0.94 -10.05
CA ILE A 36 -6.34 2.13 -10.74
C ILE A 36 -5.30 2.88 -11.59
N PHE A 37 -4.01 2.59 -11.41
CA PHE A 37 -2.89 3.17 -12.16
C PHE A 37 -1.98 2.07 -12.69
N LYS A 38 -1.28 2.35 -13.80
CA LYS A 38 -0.38 1.42 -14.48
C LYS A 38 1.08 1.72 -14.18
N ARG A 39 1.97 0.78 -14.55
CA ARG A 39 3.43 0.97 -14.45
C ARG A 39 3.90 2.28 -15.07
N GLN A 40 3.39 2.60 -16.26
CA GLN A 40 3.71 3.82 -17.02
C GLN A 40 3.20 5.12 -16.37
N ASP A 41 2.23 5.03 -15.45
CA ASP A 41 1.74 6.20 -14.71
C ASP A 41 2.71 6.56 -13.56
N LEU A 42 3.55 5.62 -13.11
CA LEU A 42 4.52 5.88 -12.04
C LEU A 42 5.62 6.84 -12.49
N LEU A 43 6.02 7.75 -11.60
CA LEU A 43 7.23 8.54 -11.80
C LEU A 43 8.43 7.62 -11.98
N PHE A 44 9.12 7.78 -13.11
CA PHE A 44 10.25 6.93 -13.53
C PHE A 44 9.92 5.43 -13.58
N GLU A 45 8.64 5.08 -13.73
CA GLU A 45 8.11 3.71 -13.76
C GLU A 45 8.42 2.90 -12.48
N LYS A 46 8.71 3.57 -11.37
CA LYS A 46 9.23 2.94 -10.15
C LYS A 46 8.45 3.32 -8.90
N ILE A 47 8.42 2.37 -7.96
CA ILE A 47 7.99 2.61 -6.59
C ILE A 47 9.22 3.08 -5.80
N THR A 48 9.04 4.07 -4.93
CA THR A 48 10.10 4.50 -4.00
C THR A 48 9.82 4.00 -2.58
N ARG A 49 10.88 3.73 -1.84
CA ARG A 49 10.83 3.52 -0.37
C ARG A 49 11.46 4.68 0.40
N THR A 50 11.80 5.78 -0.29
CA THR A 50 12.28 7.00 0.35
C THR A 50 11.12 7.61 1.15
N ARG A 51 11.27 7.67 2.48
CA ARG A 51 10.29 8.30 3.38
C ARG A 51 10.68 9.72 3.81
N ALA A 52 11.93 10.12 3.59
CA ALA A 52 12.40 11.44 3.97
C ALA A 52 11.76 12.50 3.06
N VAL A 53 10.87 13.32 3.62
CA VAL A 53 10.11 14.32 2.86
C VAL A 53 11.01 15.25 2.05
N LYS A 54 12.11 15.73 2.63
CA LYS A 54 13.08 16.57 1.92
C LYS A 54 13.63 15.91 0.66
N LYS A 55 14.02 14.62 0.75
CA LYS A 55 14.48 13.85 -0.41
C LYS A 55 13.38 13.67 -1.45
N ILE A 56 12.15 13.41 -1.01
CA ILE A 56 11.00 13.30 -1.93
C ILE A 56 10.81 14.60 -2.70
N GLN A 57 10.89 15.74 -2.03
CA GLN A 57 10.77 17.04 -2.67
C GLN A 57 11.89 17.28 -3.68
N GLU A 58 13.14 17.05 -3.27
CA GLU A 58 14.32 17.28 -4.10
C GLU A 58 14.37 16.34 -5.32
N GLU A 59 14.13 15.04 -5.12
CA GLU A 59 14.29 14.02 -6.15
C GLU A 59 13.08 13.91 -7.11
N PHE A 60 11.87 14.24 -6.63
CA PHE A 60 10.65 14.04 -7.40
C PHE A 60 9.89 15.35 -7.61
N LEU A 61 9.52 16.06 -6.55
CA LEU A 61 8.53 17.16 -6.65
C LEU A 61 9.11 18.48 -7.18
N SER A 62 10.43 18.62 -7.19
CA SER A 62 11.16 19.78 -7.74
C SER A 62 11.16 19.80 -9.28
N LEU A 63 10.85 18.67 -9.91
CA LEU A 63 10.88 18.50 -11.35
C LEU A 63 9.60 19.03 -12.02
N TYR A 64 9.72 19.39 -13.29
CA TYR A 64 8.59 19.73 -14.13
C TYR A 64 8.00 18.46 -14.77
N PHE A 65 6.67 18.35 -14.73
CA PHE A 65 5.93 17.26 -15.36
C PHE A 65 4.80 17.82 -16.22
N GLU A 66 4.57 17.21 -17.37
CA GLU A 66 3.49 17.60 -18.29
C GLU A 66 2.09 17.34 -17.71
N LYS A 67 1.99 16.36 -16.81
CA LYS A 67 0.76 15.98 -16.12
C LYS A 67 0.89 16.26 -14.62
N PRO A 68 -0.22 16.54 -13.92
CA PRO A 68 -0.21 16.65 -12.47
C PRO A 68 0.27 15.36 -11.80
N VAL A 69 1.06 15.50 -10.74
CA VAL A 69 1.52 14.38 -9.91
C VAL A 69 0.60 14.20 -8.72
N ILE A 70 0.25 12.95 -8.42
CA ILE A 70 -0.39 12.55 -7.18
C ILE A 70 0.58 11.67 -6.36
N ILE A 71 0.40 11.67 -5.04
CA ILE A 71 1.26 10.92 -4.13
C ILE A 71 0.42 9.83 -3.45
N ILE A 72 0.75 8.57 -3.69
CA ILE A 72 0.12 7.43 -3.02
C ILE A 72 1.13 6.85 -2.03
N ARG A 73 0.77 6.83 -0.75
CA ARG A 73 1.65 6.37 0.34
C ARG A 73 1.07 5.10 0.95
N ILE A 74 1.77 3.98 0.84
CA ILE A 74 1.41 2.71 1.47
C ILE A 74 2.15 2.61 2.80
N VAL A 75 1.40 2.75 3.90
CA VAL A 75 1.98 2.96 5.25
C VAL A 75 1.27 2.11 6.30
N ASP A 76 2.01 1.61 7.28
CA ASP A 76 1.49 0.74 8.34
C ASP A 76 0.66 1.50 9.39
N SER A 77 0.80 2.82 9.43
CA SER A 77 0.26 3.67 10.48
C SER A 77 -0.28 4.99 9.94
N LYS A 78 -1.43 5.40 10.48
CA LYS A 78 -2.04 6.70 10.19
C LYS A 78 -1.32 7.88 10.85
N ASN A 79 -0.41 7.62 11.79
CA ASN A 79 0.25 8.65 12.59
C ASN A 79 1.55 9.16 11.94
N GLU A 80 1.97 8.59 10.81
CA GLU A 80 3.16 9.04 10.12
C GLU A 80 2.95 10.46 9.58
N LYS A 81 3.77 11.41 10.05
CA LYS A 81 3.70 12.81 9.62
C LYS A 81 4.34 12.94 8.25
N PHE A 82 3.53 13.23 7.24
CA PHE A 82 3.99 13.61 5.91
C PHE A 82 3.60 15.06 5.65
N LYS A 83 4.52 15.96 5.99
CA LYS A 83 4.32 17.41 5.84
C LYS A 83 5.31 17.94 4.82
N LEU A 84 4.79 18.39 3.69
CA LEU A 84 5.55 19.09 2.67
C LEU A 84 5.94 20.49 3.16
N ASP A 85 7.02 21.04 2.61
CA ASP A 85 7.36 22.44 2.83
C ASP A 85 6.32 23.34 2.14
N ALA A 86 6.12 24.55 2.66
CA ALA A 86 5.06 25.47 2.22
C ALA A 86 5.02 25.70 0.69
N VAL A 87 6.18 25.69 0.03
CA VAL A 87 6.30 25.85 -1.44
C VAL A 87 5.66 24.69 -2.23
N TYR A 88 5.48 23.53 -1.60
CA TYR A 88 4.89 22.33 -2.19
C TYR A 88 3.47 22.03 -1.65
N GLU A 89 3.10 22.55 -0.48
CA GLU A 89 1.78 22.34 0.14
C GLU A 89 0.65 22.74 -0.82
N ASP A 90 0.66 23.97 -1.32
CA ASP A 90 -0.38 24.49 -2.23
C ASP A 90 -0.59 23.64 -3.49
N ARG A 91 0.46 22.93 -3.95
CA ARG A 91 0.41 22.14 -5.19
C ARG A 91 -0.07 20.71 -4.96
N TYR A 92 0.25 20.13 -3.81
CA TYR A 92 0.18 18.68 -3.60
C TYR A 92 -0.62 18.24 -2.38
N GLU A 93 -0.96 19.12 -1.43
CA GLU A 93 -1.62 18.72 -0.18
C GLU A 93 -2.93 17.95 -0.43
N ASP A 94 -3.74 18.40 -1.40
CA ASP A 94 -5.00 17.76 -1.81
C ASP A 94 -4.83 16.54 -2.74
N LYS A 95 -3.58 16.14 -2.98
CA LYS A 95 -3.15 15.04 -3.88
C LYS A 95 -2.32 13.98 -3.17
N VAL A 96 -2.27 14.00 -1.84
CA VAL A 96 -1.65 12.94 -1.02
C VAL A 96 -2.72 11.96 -0.53
N PHE A 97 -2.56 10.69 -0.91
CA PHE A 97 -3.44 9.59 -0.50
C PHE A 97 -2.67 8.59 0.35
N ASN A 98 -3.03 8.48 1.62
CA ASN A 98 -2.46 7.49 2.53
C ASN A 98 -3.30 6.21 2.52
N ILE A 99 -2.69 5.11 2.07
CA ILE A 99 -3.25 3.77 2.02
C ILE A 99 -2.71 3.00 3.23
N ILE A 100 -3.61 2.70 4.17
CA ILE A 100 -3.23 2.17 5.47
C ILE A 100 -3.22 0.64 5.45
N THR A 101 -2.07 0.04 5.75
CA THR A 101 -1.86 -1.42 5.84
C THR A 101 -1.83 -1.93 7.28
N ARG A 102 -2.34 -1.15 8.24
CA ARG A 102 -2.38 -1.54 9.65
C ARG A 102 -3.13 -2.86 9.87
N PRO A 103 -2.76 -3.67 10.87
CA PRO A 103 -1.60 -3.49 11.74
C PRO A 103 -0.25 -3.71 11.05
N GLU A 104 -0.16 -4.62 10.09
CA GLU A 104 0.94 -4.78 9.12
C GLU A 104 0.35 -5.54 7.91
N ILE A 105 0.97 -5.46 6.73
CA ILE A 105 0.49 -6.11 5.50
C ILE A 105 0.39 -7.64 5.62
N GLU A 106 1.19 -8.26 6.51
CA GLU A 106 1.15 -9.70 6.80
C GLU A 106 -0.20 -10.16 7.38
N ILE A 107 -1.08 -9.25 7.81
CA ILE A 107 -2.46 -9.58 8.19
C ILE A 107 -3.22 -10.30 7.06
N LEU A 108 -2.86 -10.03 5.80
CA LEU A 108 -3.47 -10.68 4.64
C LEU A 108 -3.22 -12.19 4.62
N ILE A 109 -2.07 -12.66 5.11
CA ILE A 109 -1.78 -14.11 5.21
C ILE A 109 -2.64 -14.73 6.31
N VAL A 110 -2.86 -14.03 7.41
CA VAL A 110 -3.75 -14.49 8.48
C VAL A 110 -5.19 -14.61 7.98
N ILE A 111 -5.63 -13.68 7.13
CA ILE A 111 -6.97 -13.68 6.53
C ILE A 111 -7.11 -14.79 5.50
N LYS A 112 -6.11 -14.98 4.63
CA LYS A 112 -6.05 -16.11 3.68
C LYS A 112 -6.30 -17.45 4.40
N ASN A 113 -5.70 -17.64 5.57
CA ASN A 113 -5.80 -18.87 6.35
C ASN A 113 -7.09 -18.97 7.20
N GLY A 114 -8.02 -18.02 7.09
CA GLY A 114 -9.28 -18.01 7.86
C GLY A 114 -9.12 -17.69 9.35
N ASP A 115 -7.94 -17.27 9.78
CA ASP A 115 -7.55 -17.17 11.19
C ASP A 115 -7.71 -15.75 11.77
N TYR A 116 -8.28 -14.81 11.02
CA TYR A 116 -8.52 -13.44 11.48
C TYR A 116 -9.31 -13.38 12.79
N GLY A 117 -10.33 -14.23 12.94
CA GLY A 117 -11.11 -14.34 14.17
C GLY A 117 -10.32 -14.87 15.37
N ARG A 118 -9.29 -15.71 15.14
CA ARG A 118 -8.38 -16.20 16.18
C ARG A 118 -7.38 -15.11 16.55
N TYR A 119 -6.77 -14.50 15.54
CA TYR A 119 -5.85 -13.39 15.69
C TYR A 119 -6.46 -12.23 16.48
N SER A 120 -7.61 -11.72 16.04
CA SER A 120 -8.29 -10.57 16.66
C SER A 120 -8.77 -10.83 18.09
N ARG A 121 -9.21 -12.06 18.42
CA ARG A 121 -9.66 -12.41 19.79
C ARG A 121 -8.49 -12.65 20.75
N LYS A 122 -7.48 -13.41 20.33
CA LYS A 122 -6.34 -13.77 21.20
C LYS A 122 -5.31 -12.64 21.35
N HIS A 123 -5.19 -11.75 20.38
CA HIS A 123 -4.05 -10.82 20.28
C HIS A 123 -4.45 -9.34 20.29
N LYS A 124 -5.56 -9.00 20.95
CA LYS A 124 -6.10 -7.63 21.07
C LYS A 124 -5.11 -6.56 21.55
N SER A 125 -3.88 -6.90 21.96
CA SER A 125 -2.84 -5.90 22.28
C SER A 125 -1.36 -6.34 22.26
N LYS A 126 -0.96 -7.52 21.73
CA LYS A 126 0.44 -7.99 21.95
C LYS A 126 1.25 -8.50 20.75
N ASN A 127 0.66 -9.21 19.79
CA ASN A 127 1.46 -9.80 18.71
C ASN A 127 1.19 -9.12 17.39
N LYS A 128 2.26 -8.81 16.67
CA LYS A 128 2.19 -8.33 15.28
C LYS A 128 1.73 -9.46 14.35
N PRO A 129 1.10 -9.14 13.20
CA PRO A 129 0.74 -10.16 12.21
C PRO A 129 1.91 -11.03 11.78
N SER A 130 3.10 -10.44 11.60
CA SER A 130 4.33 -11.18 11.27
C SER A 130 4.72 -12.21 12.33
N GLU A 131 4.56 -11.89 13.62
CA GLU A 131 4.83 -12.80 14.75
C GLU A 131 3.80 -13.93 14.82
N PHE A 132 2.53 -13.62 14.57
CA PHE A 132 1.48 -14.64 14.47
C PHE A 132 1.76 -15.62 13.32
N CYS A 133 2.13 -15.10 12.15
CA CYS A 133 2.48 -15.93 10.99
C CYS A 133 3.68 -16.85 11.29
N GLN A 134 4.68 -16.35 12.02
CA GLN A 134 5.82 -17.16 12.42
C GLN A 134 5.42 -18.27 13.41
N ALA A 135 4.61 -17.95 14.42
CA ALA A 135 4.23 -18.89 15.46
C ALA A 135 3.26 -19.98 14.96
N GLU A 136 2.30 -19.61 14.11
CA GLU A 136 1.20 -20.48 13.70
C GLU A 136 1.48 -21.21 12.38
N TYR A 137 2.24 -20.60 11.46
CA TYR A 137 2.51 -21.14 10.13
C TYR A 137 3.99 -21.46 9.89
N GLY A 138 4.88 -21.15 10.84
CA GLY A 138 6.31 -21.38 10.70
C GLY A 138 6.99 -20.48 9.66
N ILE A 139 6.34 -19.40 9.21
CA ILE A 139 6.86 -18.52 8.17
C ILE A 139 7.99 -17.66 8.75
N LYS A 140 9.21 -17.91 8.26
CA LYS A 140 10.40 -17.13 8.61
C LYS A 140 10.70 -16.09 7.53
N ASN A 141 11.31 -14.98 7.94
CA ASN A 141 11.81 -13.93 7.04
C ASN A 141 10.72 -13.33 6.14
N ILE A 142 9.47 -13.26 6.60
CA ILE A 142 8.32 -12.76 5.83
C ILE A 142 8.54 -11.36 5.22
N LYS A 143 9.39 -10.55 5.87
CA LYS A 143 9.76 -9.18 5.46
C LYS A 143 10.88 -9.13 4.39
N SER A 144 11.43 -10.28 4.00
CA SER A 144 12.44 -10.38 2.93
C SER A 144 11.79 -10.26 1.56
N LYS A 145 12.57 -9.79 0.57
CA LYS A 145 12.11 -9.57 -0.80
C LYS A 145 11.43 -10.82 -1.38
N GLY A 146 10.24 -10.63 -1.93
CA GLY A 146 9.40 -11.66 -2.54
C GLY A 146 8.74 -12.62 -1.56
N ARG A 147 9.19 -12.69 -0.30
CA ARG A 147 8.76 -13.75 0.63
C ARG A 147 7.27 -13.68 0.96
N PHE A 148 6.74 -12.47 1.14
CA PHE A 148 5.32 -12.23 1.39
C PHE A 148 4.45 -12.75 0.25
N ILE A 149 4.84 -12.51 -1.01
CA ILE A 149 4.07 -12.93 -2.19
C ILE A 149 4.05 -14.45 -2.34
N CYS A 150 5.16 -15.13 -2.01
CA CYS A 150 5.23 -16.59 -2.02
C CYS A 150 4.25 -17.29 -1.06
N GLU A 151 3.62 -16.56 -0.13
CA GLU A 151 2.57 -17.10 0.73
C GLU A 151 1.21 -17.22 0.05
N PHE A 152 1.09 -16.81 -1.22
CA PHE A 152 -0.14 -16.85 -1.99
C PHE A 152 0.04 -17.71 -3.25
N GLU A 153 -1.01 -18.44 -3.63
CA GLU A 153 -0.99 -19.33 -4.82
C GLU A 153 -1.19 -18.57 -6.13
N GLY A 154 -1.71 -17.35 -6.04
CA GLY A 154 -2.02 -16.52 -7.20
C GLY A 154 -2.56 -15.18 -6.77
N VAL A 155 -2.74 -14.29 -7.75
CA VAL A 155 -3.18 -12.91 -7.50
C VAL A 155 -4.62 -12.83 -6.99
N GLU A 156 -5.48 -13.76 -7.39
CA GLU A 156 -6.87 -13.87 -6.93
C GLU A 156 -6.94 -14.03 -5.39
N GLN A 157 -6.11 -14.89 -4.81
CA GLN A 157 -6.09 -15.11 -3.36
C GLN A 157 -5.63 -13.86 -2.58
N ILE A 158 -4.73 -13.06 -3.17
CA ILE A 158 -4.32 -11.77 -2.61
C ILE A 158 -5.48 -10.78 -2.66
N MET A 159 -6.16 -10.68 -3.80
CA MET A 159 -7.32 -9.81 -3.96
C MET A 159 -8.43 -10.16 -2.96
N ASP A 160 -8.72 -11.45 -2.82
CA ASP A 160 -9.73 -11.94 -1.87
C ASP A 160 -9.33 -11.62 -0.44
N ALA A 161 -8.07 -11.82 -0.05
CA ALA A 161 -7.59 -11.45 1.27
C ALA A 161 -7.72 -9.94 1.53
N ILE A 162 -7.40 -9.09 0.55
CA ILE A 162 -7.53 -7.62 0.65
C ILE A 162 -8.99 -7.20 0.78
N LYS A 163 -9.88 -7.72 -0.07
CA LYS A 163 -11.33 -7.43 -0.04
C LYS A 163 -11.96 -7.92 1.26
N THR A 164 -11.59 -9.12 1.69
CA THR A 164 -12.04 -9.70 2.96
C THR A 164 -11.55 -8.88 4.14
N TYR A 165 -10.32 -8.34 4.10
CA TYR A 165 -9.86 -7.49 5.19
C TYR A 165 -10.68 -6.19 5.31
N LYS A 166 -11.00 -5.57 4.18
CA LYS A 166 -11.86 -4.38 4.15
C LYS A 166 -13.25 -4.68 4.72
N SER A 167 -13.84 -5.83 4.43
CA SER A 167 -15.18 -6.19 4.96
C SER A 167 -15.17 -6.56 6.44
N LEU A 168 -14.07 -7.10 6.95
CA LEU A 168 -13.91 -7.47 8.36
C LEU A 168 -13.60 -6.27 9.29
N THR A 169 -13.28 -5.10 8.72
CA THR A 169 -12.91 -3.90 9.49
C THR A 169 -13.83 -2.72 9.21
N ASN A 170 -14.08 -1.90 10.23
CA ASN A 170 -14.86 -0.66 10.09
C ASN A 170 -13.95 0.57 9.94
N TYR A 171 -12.77 0.39 9.35
CA TYR A 171 -11.82 1.48 9.14
C TYR A 171 -12.32 2.43 8.06
N LYS A 172 -12.28 3.74 8.35
CA LYS A 172 -12.72 4.79 7.43
C LYS A 172 -11.61 5.25 6.49
N GLU A 173 -10.37 4.96 6.86
CA GLU A 173 -9.18 5.27 6.08
C GLU A 173 -9.15 4.48 4.76
N LEU A 174 -8.43 5.04 3.78
CA LEU A 174 -8.14 4.32 2.54
C LEU A 174 -7.25 3.11 2.83
N SER A 175 -7.48 2.05 2.09
CA SER A 175 -6.87 0.73 2.22
C SER A 175 -6.45 0.22 0.85
N LEU A 176 -5.72 -0.90 0.79
CA LEU A 176 -5.30 -1.50 -0.47
C LEU A 176 -6.49 -1.79 -1.41
N SER A 177 -7.66 -2.13 -0.87
CA SER A 177 -8.87 -2.38 -1.67
C SER A 177 -9.33 -1.15 -2.46
N ASP A 178 -9.07 0.05 -1.93
CA ASP A 178 -9.46 1.31 -2.56
C ASP A 178 -8.54 1.66 -3.77
N LEU A 179 -7.46 0.91 -3.98
CA LEU A 179 -6.58 1.02 -5.14
C LEU A 179 -6.96 0.09 -6.30
N PHE A 180 -7.90 -0.84 -6.12
CA PHE A 180 -8.26 -1.76 -7.19
C PHE A 180 -8.98 -1.05 -8.33
N ASN A 181 -8.63 -1.45 -9.56
CA ASN A 181 -9.36 -1.02 -10.73
C ASN A 181 -10.83 -1.47 -10.62
N LYS A 182 -11.75 -0.53 -10.82
CA LYS A 182 -13.19 -0.74 -10.66
C LYS A 182 -13.83 -1.44 -11.86
N ASP A 183 -13.10 -1.53 -12.97
CA ASP A 183 -13.55 -2.17 -14.21
C ASP A 183 -13.24 -3.69 -14.24
N LEU A 184 -12.81 -4.27 -13.11
CA LEU A 184 -12.48 -5.69 -12.91
C LEU A 184 -13.56 -6.47 -12.16
#